data_AF-A0A562GRT2-F1
#
_entry.id   AF-A0A562GRT2-F1
#
_cell.length_a   1.000
_cell.length_b   1.000
_cell.length_c   1.000
_cell.angle_alpha   90.00
_cell.angle_beta   90.00
_cell.angle_gamma   90.00
#
_symmetry.space_group_name_H-M   'P 1'
#
loop_
_entity.id
_entity.type
_entity.pdbx_description
1 polymer ?
#
loop_
_entity_poly.entity_id
_entity_poly.type
_entity_poly.pdbx_seq_one_letter_code
_entity_poly.pdbx_strand_id
1 'polypeptide(L)' 'MCFRPPTAVKPVKCPSCGTSNPSTSTVCRKCKEPLVKEKE' A
#
# COMPACT_ATOMS: atom_id res chain seq x y z
N MET A 1 14.00 -25.47 6.71
CA MET A 1 13.29 -25.14 5.45
C MET A 1 12.55 -23.81 5.68
N CYS A 2 12.99 -22.72 5.06
CA CYS A 2 12.42 -21.39 5.31
C CYS A 2 11.24 -21.14 4.35
N PHE A 3 10.02 -21.43 4.79
CA PHE A 3 8.78 -21.10 4.08
C PHE A 3 8.56 -19.58 4.16
N ARG A 4 9.15 -18.80 3.23
CA ARG A 4 8.98 -17.35 3.16
C ARG A 4 7.96 -17.03 2.07
N PRO A 5 6.65 -16.94 2.38
CA PRO A 5 5.65 -16.60 1.39
C PRO A 5 6.02 -15.26 0.72
N PRO A 6 6.02 -15.17 -0.62
CA PRO A 6 6.48 -14.00 -1.36
C PRO A 6 5.46 -12.86 -1.36
N THR A 7 4.28 -13.05 -0.80
CA THR A 7 3.17 -12.09 -0.76
C THR A 7 3.34 -11.04 0.35
N ALA A 8 4.56 -10.57 0.57
CA ALA A 8 4.80 -9.34 1.29
C ALA A 8 4.39 -8.17 0.39
N VAL A 9 3.09 -7.89 0.36
CA VAL A 9 2.51 -6.72 -0.32
C VAL A 9 3.20 -5.49 0.26
N LYS A 10 4.16 -4.91 -0.49
CA LYS A 10 4.96 -3.77 -0.03
C LYS A 10 4.03 -2.62 0.36
N PRO A 11 4.17 -1.98 1.52
CA PRO A 11 3.34 -0.83 1.87
C PRO A 11 3.64 0.36 0.93
N VAL A 12 2.59 1.03 0.46
CA VAL A 12 2.64 2.27 -0.32
C VAL A 12 2.53 3.46 0.61
N LYS A 13 3.46 4.41 0.50
CA LYS A 13 3.35 5.69 1.21
C LYS A 13 2.42 6.62 0.47
N CYS A 14 1.53 7.27 1.21
CA CYS A 14 0.66 8.30 0.69
C CYS A 14 1.50 9.54 0.33
N PRO A 15 1.42 10.08 -0.90
CA PRO A 15 2.12 11.30 -1.28
C PRO A 15 1.55 12.55 -0.59
N SER A 16 0.26 12.51 -0.21
CA SER A 16 -0.43 13.66 0.39
C SER A 16 -0.15 13.82 1.89
N CYS A 17 -0.04 12.71 2.64
CA CYS A 17 0.14 12.77 4.11
C CYS A 17 1.31 11.93 4.65
N GLY A 18 2.08 11.24 3.80
CA GLY A 18 3.22 10.40 4.19
C GLY A 18 2.86 9.09 4.89
N THR A 19 1.57 8.77 5.06
CA THR A 19 1.13 7.56 5.76
C THR A 19 1.41 6.29 4.96
N SER A 20 1.97 5.28 5.61
CA SER A 20 2.16 3.94 5.03
C SER A 20 0.83 3.20 4.99
N ASN A 21 0.34 2.91 3.80
CA ASN A 21 -0.88 2.17 3.54
C ASN A 21 -0.56 0.85 2.85
N PRO A 22 -1.35 -0.22 3.02
CA PRO A 22 -1.10 -1.49 2.34
C PRO A 22 -1.26 -1.32 0.82
N SER A 23 -0.48 -2.05 0.00
CA SER A 23 -0.60 -2.00 -1.48
C SER A 23 -1.90 -2.60 -2.04
N THR A 24 -2.84 -3.02 -1.19
CA THR A 24 -4.21 -3.38 -1.58
C THR A 24 -5.24 -2.24 -1.46
N SER A 25 -4.98 -1.19 -0.66
CA SER A 25 -5.93 -0.06 -0.48
C SER A 25 -5.82 1.02 -1.57
N THR A 26 -6.85 1.25 -2.35
CA THR A 26 -6.91 2.34 -3.35
C THR A 26 -6.99 3.74 -2.73
N VAL A 27 -7.26 3.83 -1.43
CA VAL A 27 -7.46 5.09 -0.71
C VAL A 27 -6.67 5.09 0.60
N CYS A 28 -6.11 6.25 0.96
CA CYS A 28 -5.36 6.44 2.21
C CYS A 28 -6.29 6.35 3.41
N ARG A 29 -5.93 5.53 4.41
CA ARG A 29 -6.76 5.36 5.62
C ARG A 29 -6.79 6.60 6.51
N LYS A 30 -5.83 7.52 6.35
CA LYS A 30 -5.69 8.71 7.20
C LYS A 30 -6.34 9.94 6.59
N CYS A 31 -5.92 10.32 5.37
CA CYS A 31 -6.42 11.51 4.68
C CYS A 31 -7.55 11.23 3.67
N LYS A 32 -7.89 9.96 3.40
CA LYS A 32 -8.88 9.56 2.39
C LYS A 32 -8.55 9.95 0.94
N GLU A 33 -7.30 10.31 0.68
CA GLU A 33 -6.81 10.61 -0.67
C GLU A 33 -6.55 9.34 -1.49
N PRO A 34 -6.69 9.41 -2.82
CA PRO A 34 -6.41 8.28 -3.70
C PRO A 34 -4.92 7.90 -3.64
N LEU A 35 -4.66 6.64 -3.31
CA LEU A 35 -3.34 6.03 -3.42
C LEU A 35 -3.29 5.42 -4.81
N VAL A 36 -2.75 6.16 -5.77
CA VAL A 36 -2.62 5.75 -7.18
C VAL A 36 -2.16 4.30 -7.22
N LYS A 37 -3.07 3.43 -7.63
CA LYS A 37 -2.84 2.01 -7.86
C LYS A 37 -3.40 1.70 -9.23
N GLU A 38 -2.62 2.09 -10.23
CA GLU A 38 -2.69 1.43 -11.51
C GLU A 38 -2.13 0.03 -11.29
N LYS A 39 -3.04 -0.94 -11.20
CA LYS A 39 -2.68 -2.36 -11.20
C LYS A 39 -2.90 -2.81 -12.63
N GLU A 40 -1.83 -2.82 -13.43
CA GLU A 40 -1.78 -3.60 -14.69
C GLU A 40 -1.77 -5.10 -14.35
#